data_AF-N1WQ23-F1
#
_entry.id   AF-N1WQ23-F1
#
_cell.length_a   1.000
_cell.length_b   1.000
_cell.length_c   1.000
_cell.angle_alpha   90.00
_cell.angle_beta   90.00
_cell.angle_gamma   90.00
#
_symmetry.space_group_name_H-M   'P 1'
#
loop_
_entity.id
_entity.type
_entity.pdbx_description
1 polymer ?
#
loop_
_entity_poly.entity_id
_entity_poly.type
_entity_poly.pdbx_seq_one_letter_code
_entity_poly.pdbx_strand_id
1 'polypeptide(L)'
;MKTILGVVLMFSAVSFSQVQSGIINYTAEMNLKHKKEFIEGIKEKEDLAMNIKQQVINHYKNAESDYYELHFNEDESYYFHDPSLRQDASYNIGSKAGLDSYYQNTNSSLIIEDSRIFNFVAHQPLDWMITNNSKMIGDFKCYKATTTETLYSRQGHFYDRDVIAWFAPEIPVRFGPKNYSGLPGLVLEVKRKEFTITATKINLNPDEKKLKIKRVDKDEKVISQKEMNERIADMMKDYDKS
;
A
#
# COMPACT_ATOMS: atom_id res chain seq x y z
N MET A 1 67.32 1.54 -18.39
CA MET A 1 66.41 2.14 -17.40
C MET A 1 65.10 2.47 -18.11
N LYS A 2 64.02 1.72 -17.84
CA LYS A 2 62.68 1.97 -18.40
C LYS A 2 61.79 2.41 -17.26
N THR A 3 61.49 3.70 -17.18
CA THR A 3 60.51 4.28 -16.26
C THR A 3 59.12 3.95 -16.78
N ILE A 4 58.40 3.06 -16.08
CA ILE A 4 56.98 2.83 -16.31
C ILE A 4 56.22 3.82 -15.44
N LEU A 5 55.54 4.78 -16.09
CA LEU A 5 54.70 5.76 -15.44
C LEU A 5 53.31 5.15 -15.21
N GLY A 6 53.01 4.75 -13.97
CA GLY A 6 51.70 4.25 -13.58
C GLY A 6 50.71 5.40 -13.42
N VAL A 7 49.72 5.48 -14.31
CA VAL A 7 48.60 6.41 -14.20
C VAL A 7 47.61 5.84 -13.18
N VAL A 8 47.53 6.48 -12.01
CA VAL A 8 46.49 6.20 -11.01
C VAL A 8 45.24 6.99 -11.39
N LEU A 9 44.25 6.29 -11.94
CA LEU A 9 42.90 6.83 -12.16
C LEU A 9 42.20 6.95 -10.80
N MET A 10 42.17 8.17 -10.24
CA MET A 10 41.26 8.51 -9.14
C MET A 10 39.83 8.49 -9.67
N PHE A 11 39.11 7.40 -9.44
CA PHE A 11 37.65 7.41 -9.48
C PHE A 11 37.17 8.29 -8.32
N SER A 12 36.69 9.49 -8.63
CA SER A 12 35.92 10.29 -7.69
C SER A 12 34.67 9.50 -7.30
N ALA A 13 34.66 8.93 -6.09
CA ALA A 13 33.45 8.38 -5.51
C ALA A 13 32.49 9.56 -5.30
N VAL A 14 31.49 9.67 -6.19
CA VAL A 14 30.35 10.54 -5.94
C VAL A 14 29.59 9.87 -4.79
N SER A 15 29.80 10.36 -3.58
CA SER A 15 29.03 9.96 -2.41
C SER A 15 27.59 10.41 -2.62
N PHE A 16 26.78 9.58 -3.27
CA PHE A 16 25.33 9.70 -3.17
C PHE A 16 25.02 9.57 -1.68
N SER A 17 24.45 10.62 -1.08
CA SER A 17 23.87 10.51 0.25
C SER A 17 22.89 9.35 0.21
N GLN A 18 23.21 8.25 0.90
CA GLN A 18 22.26 7.15 1.02
C GLN A 18 21.03 7.69 1.76
N VAL A 19 19.85 7.38 1.25
CA VAL A 19 18.60 7.74 1.92
C VAL A 19 18.53 6.90 3.21
N GLN A 20 18.79 7.53 4.35
CA GLN A 20 18.83 6.85 5.66
C GLN A 20 17.44 6.67 6.28
N SER A 21 16.51 7.61 6.00
CA SER A 21 15.14 7.55 6.47
C SER A 21 14.21 8.39 5.61
N GLY A 22 12.89 8.20 5.79
CA GLY A 22 11.91 9.02 5.09
C GLY A 22 10.52 8.98 5.70
N ILE A 23 9.76 10.05 5.43
CA ILE A 23 8.33 10.17 5.67
C ILE A 23 7.67 10.46 4.34
N ILE A 24 6.77 9.57 3.92
CA ILE A 24 6.04 9.66 2.66
C ILE A 24 4.56 9.76 2.97
N ASN A 25 3.91 10.82 2.52
CA ASN A 25 2.46 10.95 2.62
C ASN A 25 1.84 10.38 1.35
N TYR A 26 0.81 9.54 1.51
CA TYR A 26 0.03 8.98 0.43
C TYR A 26 -1.42 9.43 0.53
N THR A 27 -2.03 9.64 -0.63
CA THR A 27 -3.48 9.81 -0.78
C THR A 27 -4.02 8.61 -1.53
N ALA A 28 -5.05 7.96 -0.99
CA ALA A 28 -5.82 6.94 -1.69
C ALA A 28 -7.16 7.49 -2.15
N GLU A 29 -7.52 7.21 -3.40
CA GLU A 29 -8.75 7.68 -4.03
C GLU A 29 -9.49 6.52 -4.67
N MET A 30 -10.83 6.55 -4.60
CA MET A 30 -11.65 5.58 -5.31
C MET A 30 -11.55 5.81 -6.82
N ASN A 31 -11.27 4.75 -7.58
CA ASN A 31 -11.15 4.87 -9.03
C ASN A 31 -12.48 5.29 -9.66
N LEU A 32 -12.43 6.30 -10.53
CA LEU A 32 -13.62 6.86 -11.18
C LEU A 32 -14.39 5.83 -12.02
N LYS A 33 -13.67 4.95 -12.73
CA LYS A 33 -14.30 3.88 -13.52
C LYS A 33 -15.08 2.92 -12.61
N HIS A 34 -14.44 2.42 -11.56
CA HIS A 34 -15.08 1.55 -10.57
C HIS A 34 -16.27 2.22 -9.88
N LYS A 35 -16.13 3.50 -9.51
CA LYS A 35 -17.20 4.31 -8.93
C LYS A 35 -18.42 4.41 -9.86
N LYS A 36 -18.21 4.66 -11.16
CA LYS A 36 -19.28 4.71 -12.17
C LYS A 36 -19.98 3.36 -12.34
N GLU A 37 -19.20 2.30 -12.57
CA GLU A 37 -19.72 0.93 -12.73
C GLU A 37 -20.53 0.49 -11.51
N PHE A 38 -20.06 0.79 -10.30
CA PHE A 38 -20.78 0.47 -9.07
C PHE A 38 -22.11 1.24 -8.97
N ILE A 39 -22.11 2.55 -9.25
CA ILE A 39 -23.32 3.38 -9.21
C ILE A 39 -24.35 2.89 -10.23
N GLU A 40 -23.93 2.52 -11.44
CA GLU A 40 -24.81 1.95 -12.47
C GLU A 40 -25.41 0.62 -12.00
N GLY A 41 -24.59 -0.29 -11.48
CA GLY A 41 -25.08 -1.56 -10.94
C GLY A 41 -26.09 -1.40 -9.79
N ILE A 42 -25.93 -0.40 -8.92
CA ILE A 42 -26.91 -0.12 -7.85
C ILE A 42 -28.25 0.38 -8.40
N LYS A 43 -28.26 1.14 -9.50
CA LYS A 43 -29.51 1.62 -10.12
C LYS A 43 -30.35 0.48 -10.67
N GLU A 44 -29.68 -0.51 -11.27
CA GLU A 44 -30.31 -1.67 -11.93
C GLU A 44 -30.90 -2.71 -10.97
N LYS A 45 -30.54 -2.69 -9.68
CA LYS A 45 -31.02 -3.66 -8.68
C LYS A 45 -32.52 -3.52 -8.36
N GLU A 46 -33.38 -4.36 -8.90
CA GLU A 46 -34.84 -4.28 -8.69
C GLU A 46 -35.27 -4.54 -7.23
N ASP A 47 -34.50 -5.33 -6.50
CA ASP A 47 -34.73 -5.77 -5.12
C ASP A 47 -34.43 -4.70 -4.05
N LEU A 48 -33.78 -3.59 -4.44
CA LEU A 48 -33.36 -2.55 -3.51
C LEU A 48 -34.33 -1.36 -3.50
N ALA A 49 -34.83 -1.00 -2.32
CA ALA A 49 -35.70 0.16 -2.16
C ALA A 49 -35.04 1.46 -2.65
N MET A 50 -35.82 2.34 -3.30
CA MET A 50 -35.29 3.53 -3.99
C MET A 50 -34.56 4.51 -3.06
N ASN A 51 -35.05 4.67 -1.83
CA ASN A 51 -34.39 5.47 -0.80
C ASN A 51 -33.00 4.91 -0.44
N ILE A 52 -32.88 3.58 -0.33
CA ILE A 52 -31.60 2.92 -0.04
C ILE A 52 -30.65 3.08 -1.24
N LYS A 53 -31.13 2.87 -2.48
CA LYS A 53 -30.36 3.15 -3.70
C LYS A 53 -29.80 4.56 -3.68
N GLN A 54 -30.64 5.56 -3.40
CA GLN A 54 -30.25 6.95 -3.41
C GLN A 54 -29.21 7.27 -2.33
N GLN A 55 -29.37 6.71 -1.12
CA GLN A 55 -28.39 6.85 -0.05
C GLN A 55 -27.02 6.26 -0.45
N VAL A 56 -27.00 5.01 -0.93
CA VAL A 56 -25.76 4.35 -1.38
C VAL A 56 -25.10 5.13 -2.52
N ILE A 57 -25.87 5.56 -3.52
CA ILE A 57 -25.36 6.36 -4.64
C ILE A 57 -24.77 7.69 -4.13
N ASN A 58 -25.42 8.36 -3.18
CA ASN A 58 -24.93 9.61 -2.62
C ASN A 58 -23.60 9.41 -1.89
N HIS A 59 -23.48 8.37 -1.05
CA HIS A 59 -22.20 8.06 -0.40
C HIS A 59 -21.09 7.82 -1.42
N TYR A 60 -21.34 7.07 -2.49
CA TYR A 60 -20.33 6.84 -3.53
C TYR A 60 -20.00 8.09 -4.34
N LYS A 61 -21.01 8.91 -4.69
CA LYS A 61 -20.79 10.19 -5.40
C LYS A 61 -19.91 11.14 -4.59
N ASN A 62 -20.09 11.15 -3.27
CA ASN A 62 -19.33 11.98 -2.35
C ASN A 62 -18.15 11.23 -1.70
N ALA A 63 -17.70 10.12 -2.30
CA ALA A 63 -16.56 9.38 -1.77
C ALA A 63 -15.35 10.29 -1.57
N GLU A 64 -14.75 10.19 -0.38
CA GLU A 64 -13.60 10.99 0.04
C GLU A 64 -12.31 10.17 -0.07
N SER A 65 -11.20 10.89 -0.20
CA SER A 65 -9.87 10.30 -0.18
C SER A 65 -9.50 9.87 1.25
N ASP A 66 -8.73 8.79 1.35
CA ASP A 66 -8.07 8.39 2.59
C ASP A 66 -6.60 8.79 2.54
N TYR A 67 -6.02 9.06 3.70
CA TYR A 67 -4.65 9.57 3.80
C TYR A 67 -3.81 8.68 4.69
N TYR A 68 -2.54 8.54 4.33
CA TYR A 68 -1.63 7.61 4.98
C TYR A 68 -0.23 8.19 5.05
N GLU A 69 0.56 7.71 5.99
CA GLU A 69 1.99 7.96 6.07
C GLU A 69 2.75 6.64 5.99
N LEU A 70 3.89 6.63 5.31
CA LEU A 70 4.92 5.60 5.38
C LEU A 70 6.16 6.23 6.01
N HIS A 71 6.54 5.73 7.18
CA HIS A 71 7.78 6.09 7.83
C HIS A 71 8.76 4.95 7.65
N PHE A 72 9.99 5.23 7.25
CA PHE A 72 11.01 4.20 7.09
C PHE A 72 12.39 4.69 7.53
N ASN A 73 13.24 3.73 7.87
CA ASN A 73 14.69 3.87 7.96
C ASN A 73 15.34 2.81 7.03
N GLU A 74 16.64 2.56 7.18
CA GLU A 74 17.35 1.56 6.36
C GLU A 74 16.82 0.12 6.54
N ASP A 75 16.31 -0.21 7.73
CA ASP A 75 15.98 -1.58 8.13
C ASP A 75 14.50 -1.90 8.10
N GLU A 76 13.63 -0.90 8.23
CA GLU A 76 12.21 -1.14 8.46
C GLU A 76 11.32 0.02 8.02
N SER A 77 10.04 -0.29 7.87
CA SER A 77 9.01 0.67 7.53
C SER A 77 7.70 0.41 8.27
N TYR A 78 6.95 1.47 8.51
CA TYR A 78 5.60 1.42 9.05
C TYR A 78 4.67 2.31 8.22
N TYR A 79 3.67 1.70 7.60
CA TYR A 79 2.61 2.36 6.85
C TYR A 79 1.33 2.38 7.69
N PHE A 80 0.69 3.54 7.85
CA PHE A 80 -0.52 3.66 8.65
C PHE A 80 -1.46 4.74 8.11
N HIS A 81 -2.75 4.58 8.41
CA HIS A 81 -3.77 5.57 8.08
C HIS A 81 -3.67 6.78 9.02
N ASP A 82 -3.64 7.98 8.44
CA ASP A 82 -3.64 9.25 9.17
C ASP A 82 -4.89 10.07 8.83
N PRO A 83 -5.96 9.97 9.63
CA PRO A 83 -7.19 10.72 9.39
C PRO A 83 -7.02 12.22 9.62
N SER A 84 -5.95 12.69 10.27
CA SER A 84 -5.77 14.12 10.57
C SER A 84 -5.57 14.97 9.31
N LEU A 85 -5.26 14.33 8.18
CA LEU A 85 -5.11 14.97 6.88
C LEU A 85 -6.45 15.15 6.13
N ARG A 86 -7.57 14.63 6.67
CA ARG A 86 -8.92 14.88 6.12
C ARG A 86 -9.36 16.32 6.38
N GLN A 87 -9.89 16.96 5.35
CA GLN A 87 -10.43 18.33 5.43
C GLN A 87 -11.90 18.39 5.87
N ASP A 88 -12.66 17.31 5.71
CA ASP A 88 -14.09 17.22 6.05
C ASP A 88 -14.36 16.02 6.97
N ALA A 89 -15.23 16.20 7.96
CA ALA A 89 -15.63 15.20 8.94
C ALA A 89 -16.90 14.43 8.53
N SER A 90 -17.36 14.61 7.29
CA SER A 90 -18.58 13.99 6.81
C SER A 90 -18.43 12.45 6.70
N TYR A 91 -19.52 11.73 6.97
CA TYR A 91 -19.56 10.25 6.97
C TYR A 91 -19.69 9.69 5.54
N ASN A 92 -18.76 10.06 4.66
CA ASN A 92 -18.69 9.54 3.29
C ASN A 92 -17.87 8.25 3.22
N ILE A 93 -18.10 7.47 2.16
CA ILE A 93 -17.28 6.28 1.89
C ILE A 93 -15.84 6.72 1.58
N GLY A 94 -14.85 6.05 2.15
CA GLY A 94 -13.44 6.27 1.82
C GLY A 94 -13.05 5.70 0.45
N SER A 95 -11.75 5.61 0.25
CA SER A 95 -11.09 5.17 -0.99
C SER A 95 -11.29 3.69 -1.33
N LYS A 96 -11.62 2.85 -0.34
CA LYS A 96 -11.55 1.37 -0.37
C LYS A 96 -10.12 0.78 -0.33
N ALA A 97 -9.09 1.58 -0.04
CA ALA A 97 -7.72 1.06 0.12
C ALA A 97 -7.51 0.27 1.43
N GLY A 98 -8.44 0.38 2.39
CA GLY A 98 -8.32 -0.22 3.73
C GLY A 98 -7.68 0.75 4.72
N LEU A 99 -7.78 0.48 6.02
CA LEU A 99 -7.25 1.38 7.06
C LEU A 99 -6.29 0.66 8.03
N ASP A 100 -5.95 -0.59 7.71
CA ASP A 100 -5.04 -1.39 8.51
C ASP A 100 -3.61 -0.90 8.27
N SER A 101 -2.76 -1.05 9.29
CA SER A 101 -1.36 -0.60 9.23
C SER A 101 -0.45 -1.77 8.87
N TYR A 102 0.74 -1.48 8.33
CA TYR A 102 1.67 -2.51 7.87
C TYR A 102 3.08 -2.20 8.35
N TYR A 103 3.69 -3.17 9.01
CA TYR A 103 5.10 -3.17 9.41
C TYR A 103 5.91 -4.09 8.49
N GLN A 104 7.09 -3.65 8.10
CA GLN A 104 8.03 -4.45 7.32
C GLN A 104 9.45 -4.24 7.86
N ASN A 105 10.24 -5.31 7.86
CA ASN A 105 11.65 -5.31 8.19
C ASN A 105 12.46 -5.97 7.07
N THR A 106 13.61 -5.42 6.67
CA THR A 106 14.47 -5.92 5.60
C THR A 106 15.10 -7.27 5.92
N ASN A 107 15.25 -7.61 7.21
CA ASN A 107 15.76 -8.90 7.67
C ASN A 107 14.66 -9.98 7.74
N SER A 108 13.40 -9.59 7.57
CA SER A 108 12.25 -10.50 7.55
C SER A 108 11.77 -10.70 6.12
N SER A 109 11.44 -11.96 5.78
CA SER A 109 10.76 -12.24 4.51
C SER A 109 9.25 -11.94 4.57
N LEU A 110 8.72 -11.55 5.73
CA LEU A 110 7.28 -11.34 5.96
C LEU A 110 6.96 -9.87 6.18
N ILE A 111 5.78 -9.46 5.68
CA ILE A 111 5.14 -8.18 5.93
C ILE A 111 4.05 -8.41 6.98
N ILE A 112 4.00 -7.61 8.04
CA ILE A 112 3.01 -7.79 9.10
C ILE A 112 1.93 -6.72 9.00
N GLU A 113 0.69 -7.14 8.81
CA GLU A 113 -0.49 -6.29 8.90
C GLU A 113 -0.99 -6.23 10.35
N ASP A 114 -1.18 -5.02 10.88
CA ASP A 114 -1.92 -4.73 12.12
C ASP A 114 -3.41 -4.57 11.75
N SER A 115 -4.09 -5.72 11.66
CA SER A 115 -5.48 -5.85 11.27
C SER A 115 -6.40 -5.51 12.44
N ARG A 116 -7.38 -4.64 12.18
CA ARG A 116 -8.40 -4.26 13.18
C ARG A 116 -9.33 -5.41 13.57
N ILE A 117 -9.37 -6.49 12.81
CA ILE A 117 -10.24 -7.66 13.06
C ILE A 117 -9.41 -8.84 13.60
N PHE A 118 -8.21 -9.04 13.09
CA PHE A 118 -7.42 -10.24 13.35
C PHE A 118 -6.14 -10.01 14.17
N ASN A 119 -5.89 -8.78 14.64
CA ASN A 119 -4.63 -8.37 15.24
C ASN A 119 -3.49 -8.51 14.20
N PHE A 120 -2.39 -9.20 14.49
CA PHE A 120 -1.27 -9.30 13.56
C PHE A 120 -1.40 -10.44 12.55
N VAL A 121 -1.33 -10.12 11.25
CA VAL A 121 -1.38 -11.08 10.14
C VAL A 121 -0.09 -11.01 9.31
N ALA A 122 0.58 -12.14 9.13
CA ALA A 122 1.77 -12.24 8.30
C ALA A 122 1.44 -12.49 6.82
N HIS A 123 1.98 -11.62 5.97
CA HIS A 123 1.87 -11.65 4.51
C HIS A 123 3.20 -11.98 3.85
N GLN A 124 3.15 -12.76 2.78
CA GLN A 124 4.30 -12.97 1.90
C GLN A 124 4.42 -11.80 0.93
N PRO A 125 5.63 -11.43 0.48
CA PRO A 125 5.83 -10.45 -0.57
C PRO A 125 5.18 -10.90 -1.87
N LEU A 126 4.76 -9.93 -2.69
CA LEU A 126 4.18 -10.20 -3.99
C LEU A 126 5.28 -10.45 -5.04
N ASP A 127 5.02 -11.39 -5.94
CA ASP A 127 5.90 -11.66 -7.08
C ASP A 127 5.63 -10.64 -8.19
N TRP A 128 6.53 -9.66 -8.33
CA TRP A 128 6.38 -8.57 -9.28
C TRP A 128 7.00 -8.87 -10.64
N MET A 129 6.26 -8.55 -11.70
CA MET A 129 6.79 -8.45 -13.06
C MET A 129 7.12 -6.99 -13.37
N ILE A 130 8.41 -6.65 -13.45
CA ILE A 130 8.88 -5.31 -13.82
C ILE A 130 8.82 -5.15 -15.33
N THR A 131 8.37 -3.98 -15.79
CA THR A 131 8.31 -3.62 -17.21
C THR A 131 9.14 -2.38 -17.50
N ASN A 132 9.48 -2.15 -18.77
CA ASN A 132 10.28 -0.98 -19.19
C ASN A 132 9.46 0.32 -19.31
N ASN A 133 8.16 0.29 -18.98
CA ASN A 133 7.34 1.49 -19.01
C ASN A 133 7.72 2.41 -17.85
N SER A 134 7.97 3.68 -18.16
CA SER A 134 8.32 4.69 -17.17
C SER A 134 7.43 5.92 -17.24
N LYS A 135 7.26 6.60 -16.11
CA LYS A 135 6.60 7.91 -16.01
C LYS A 135 7.19 8.72 -14.86
N MET A 136 6.93 10.02 -14.82
CA MET A 136 7.28 10.85 -13.66
C MET A 136 6.16 10.84 -12.62
N ILE A 137 6.52 10.77 -11.34
CA ILE A 137 5.62 11.04 -10.21
C ILE A 137 6.34 12.04 -9.31
N GLY A 138 5.82 13.27 -9.24
CA GLY A 138 6.61 14.40 -8.75
C GLY A 138 7.90 14.54 -9.57
N ASP A 139 9.03 14.60 -8.87
CA ASP A 139 10.36 14.75 -9.48
C ASP A 139 11.05 13.41 -9.78
N PHE A 140 10.42 12.27 -9.46
CA PHE A 140 11.06 10.95 -9.54
C PHE A 140 10.65 10.19 -10.79
N LYS A 141 11.64 9.62 -11.49
CA LYS A 141 11.38 8.70 -12.60
C LYS A 141 10.97 7.33 -12.06
N CYS A 142 9.74 6.92 -12.33
CA CYS A 142 9.18 5.68 -11.86
C CYS A 142 9.05 4.65 -12.99
N TYR A 143 9.19 3.37 -12.64
CA TYR A 143 8.99 2.24 -13.55
C TYR A 143 7.78 1.42 -13.12
N LYS A 144 7.09 0.85 -14.10
CA LYS A 144 5.87 0.07 -13.88
C LYS A 144 6.23 -1.38 -13.54
N ALA A 145 5.63 -1.90 -12.48
CA ALA A 145 5.54 -3.31 -12.17
C ALA A 145 4.09 -3.77 -12.12
N THR A 146 3.84 -5.04 -12.39
CA THR A 146 2.52 -5.66 -12.32
C THR A 146 2.58 -6.98 -11.57
N THR A 147 1.52 -7.31 -10.85
CA THR A 147 1.34 -8.62 -10.21
C THR A 147 -0.14 -8.94 -10.10
N THR A 148 -0.45 -10.17 -9.71
CA THR A 148 -1.79 -10.63 -9.40
C THR A 148 -1.79 -11.12 -7.96
N GLU A 149 -2.65 -10.50 -7.13
CA GLU A 149 -2.79 -10.81 -5.72
C GLU A 149 -4.03 -11.69 -5.52
N THR A 150 -3.82 -12.89 -4.97
CA THR A 150 -4.89 -13.82 -4.62
C THR A 150 -5.43 -13.50 -3.22
N LEU A 151 -6.73 -13.21 -3.13
CA LEU A 151 -7.42 -12.84 -1.91
C LEU A 151 -8.52 -13.85 -1.58
N TYR A 152 -8.86 -13.97 -0.30
CA TYR A 152 -9.97 -14.79 0.17
C TYR A 152 -11.21 -13.94 0.42
N SER A 153 -12.33 -14.29 -0.20
CA SER A 153 -13.58 -13.54 -0.08
C SER A 153 -14.32 -13.89 1.20
N ARG A 154 -15.18 -12.95 1.65
CA ARG A 154 -16.17 -13.23 2.68
C ARG A 154 -17.18 -14.30 2.25
N GLN A 155 -17.31 -14.58 0.95
CA GLN A 155 -18.16 -15.67 0.46
C GLN A 155 -17.42 -17.02 0.41
N GLY A 156 -16.23 -17.13 1.02
CA GLY A 156 -15.52 -18.39 1.19
C GLY A 156 -14.81 -18.93 -0.05
N HIS A 157 -14.42 -18.05 -0.99
CA HIS A 157 -13.68 -18.45 -2.18
C HIS A 157 -12.49 -17.54 -2.46
N PHE A 158 -11.46 -18.11 -3.08
CA PHE A 158 -10.31 -17.35 -3.57
C PHE A 158 -10.66 -16.60 -4.85
N TYR A 159 -10.12 -15.40 -4.99
CA TYR A 159 -10.24 -14.60 -6.20
C TYR A 159 -8.99 -13.75 -6.41
N ASP A 160 -8.72 -13.45 -7.68
CA ASP A 160 -7.53 -12.70 -8.06
C ASP A 160 -7.85 -11.22 -8.30
N ARG A 161 -6.82 -10.41 -8.08
CA ARG A 161 -6.84 -8.97 -8.33
C ARG A 161 -5.53 -8.52 -8.93
N ASP A 162 -5.63 -7.89 -10.10
CA ASP A 162 -4.48 -7.26 -10.73
C ASP A 162 -4.06 -6.01 -9.98
N VAL A 163 -2.76 -5.86 -9.83
CA VAL A 163 -2.13 -4.71 -9.19
C VAL A 163 -1.07 -4.15 -10.11
N ILE A 164 -1.09 -2.83 -10.30
CA ILE A 164 -0.03 -2.08 -10.98
C ILE A 164 0.65 -1.20 -9.95
N ALA A 165 1.96 -1.32 -9.83
CA ALA A 165 2.78 -0.43 -9.00
C ALA A 165 3.71 0.41 -9.87
N TRP A 166 3.99 1.64 -9.45
CA TRP A 166 5.04 2.49 -10.00
C TRP A 166 6.06 2.78 -8.91
N PHE A 167 7.31 2.39 -9.13
CA PHE A 167 8.38 2.51 -8.13
C PHE A 167 9.53 3.37 -8.64
N ALA A 168 10.19 4.10 -7.74
CA ALA A 168 11.28 5.02 -8.01
C ALA A 168 12.63 4.43 -7.56
N PRO A 169 13.49 3.96 -8.47
CA PRO A 169 14.81 3.39 -8.12
C PRO A 169 15.77 4.40 -7.49
N GLU A 170 15.54 5.69 -7.72
CA GLU A 170 16.32 6.80 -7.13
C GLU A 170 16.21 6.86 -5.60
N ILE A 171 15.17 6.25 -5.03
CA ILE A 171 15.00 6.06 -3.58
C ILE A 171 15.21 4.57 -3.31
N PRO A 172 16.45 4.11 -2.99
CA PRO A 172 16.84 2.70 -3.06
C PRO A 172 16.39 1.87 -1.85
N VAL A 173 15.17 2.09 -1.38
CA VAL A 173 14.50 1.26 -0.35
C VAL A 173 13.43 0.40 -1.00
N ARG A 174 13.18 -0.79 -0.46
CA ARG A 174 12.20 -1.74 -1.03
C ARG A 174 10.84 -1.68 -0.34
N PHE A 175 10.45 -0.49 0.12
CA PHE A 175 9.20 -0.26 0.84
C PHE A 175 8.10 0.32 -0.06
N GLY A 176 6.89 0.39 0.46
CA GLY A 176 5.74 0.93 -0.24
C GLY A 176 4.48 0.98 0.62
N PRO A 177 3.36 1.47 0.08
CA PRO A 177 2.10 1.51 0.80
C PRO A 177 1.56 0.08 0.99
N LYS A 178 0.98 -0.20 2.16
CA LYS A 178 0.45 -1.52 2.53
C LYS A 178 1.48 -2.65 2.38
N ASN A 179 1.08 -3.77 1.78
CA ASN A 179 1.93 -4.89 1.39
C ASN A 179 2.55 -4.74 -0.01
N TYR A 180 2.38 -3.60 -0.68
CA TYR A 180 2.93 -3.36 -2.02
C TYR A 180 4.39 -2.90 -1.94
N SER A 181 5.27 -3.84 -1.61
CA SER A 181 6.71 -3.61 -1.40
C SER A 181 7.55 -4.67 -2.12
N GLY A 182 8.88 -4.65 -1.95
CA GLY A 182 9.80 -5.61 -2.54
C GLY A 182 10.36 -5.25 -3.92
N LEU A 183 9.90 -4.14 -4.51
CA LEU A 183 10.44 -3.60 -5.77
C LEU A 183 11.81 -2.92 -5.56
N PRO A 184 12.67 -2.82 -6.58
CA PRO A 184 13.99 -2.19 -6.49
C PRO A 184 13.88 -0.65 -6.51
N GLY A 185 13.23 -0.11 -5.49
CA GLY A 185 12.94 1.31 -5.28
C GLY A 185 11.63 1.52 -4.55
N LEU A 186 11.45 2.71 -3.97
CA LEU A 186 10.25 3.06 -3.22
C LEU A 186 9.02 3.06 -4.14
N VAL A 187 7.95 2.39 -3.73
CA VAL A 187 6.68 2.40 -4.47
C VAL A 187 5.94 3.71 -4.26
N LEU A 188 5.77 4.52 -5.31
CA LEU A 188 5.14 5.83 -5.24
C LEU A 188 3.67 5.85 -5.70
N GLU A 189 3.23 4.87 -6.48
CA GLU A 189 1.81 4.75 -6.84
C GLU A 189 1.42 3.27 -6.94
N VAL A 190 0.23 2.94 -6.44
CA VAL A 190 -0.41 1.63 -6.63
C VAL A 190 -1.79 1.83 -7.21
N LYS A 191 -2.11 1.08 -8.25
CA LYS A 191 -3.42 1.04 -8.91
C LYS A 191 -4.01 -0.35 -8.80
N ARG A 192 -5.20 -0.43 -8.22
CA ARG A 192 -6.09 -1.59 -8.30
C ARG A 192 -7.32 -1.25 -9.12
N LYS A 193 -8.29 -2.17 -9.23
CA LYS A 193 -9.58 -1.87 -9.83
C LYS A 193 -10.33 -0.81 -9.02
N GLU A 194 -10.34 -0.93 -7.70
CA GLU A 194 -11.22 -0.16 -6.82
C GLU A 194 -10.65 1.21 -6.42
N PHE A 195 -9.33 1.30 -6.27
CA PHE A 195 -8.64 2.50 -5.78
C PHE A 195 -7.28 2.73 -6.45
N THR A 196 -6.78 3.96 -6.29
CA THR A 196 -5.39 4.34 -6.57
C THR A 196 -4.79 4.95 -5.30
N ILE A 197 -3.60 4.51 -4.89
CA ILE A 197 -2.79 5.13 -3.83
C ILE A 197 -1.63 5.87 -4.51
N THR A 198 -1.42 7.14 -4.18
CA THR A 198 -0.37 7.98 -4.80
C THR A 198 0.40 8.74 -3.72
N ALA A 199 1.73 8.73 -3.80
CA ALA A 199 2.58 9.56 -2.98
C ALA A 199 2.37 11.04 -3.33
N THR A 200 2.06 11.86 -2.33
CA THR A 200 1.77 13.29 -2.50
C THR A 200 2.83 14.18 -1.88
N LYS A 201 3.55 13.68 -0.88
CA LYS A 201 4.68 14.38 -0.26
C LYS A 201 5.78 13.38 0.08
N ILE A 202 7.01 13.74 -0.24
CA ILE A 202 8.19 12.91 -0.03
C ILE A 202 9.20 13.72 0.77
N ASN A 203 9.54 13.24 1.97
CA ASN A 203 10.61 13.80 2.79
C ASN A 203 11.63 12.70 3.08
N LEU A 204 12.82 12.79 2.47
CA LEU A 204 13.89 11.79 2.57
C LEU A 204 14.99 12.15 3.58
N ASN A 205 14.78 13.22 4.35
CA ASN A 205 15.67 13.59 5.45
C ASN A 205 14.84 14.19 6.61
N PRO A 206 13.89 13.41 7.17
CA PRO A 206 13.12 13.86 8.32
C PRO A 206 13.98 13.95 9.57
N ASP A 207 13.54 14.74 10.54
CA ASP A 207 14.03 14.61 11.92
C ASP A 207 13.67 13.22 12.44
N GLU A 208 14.67 12.43 12.87
CA GLU A 208 14.48 11.07 13.38
C GLU A 208 13.42 10.99 14.49
N LYS A 209 13.29 12.04 15.31
CA LYS A 209 12.28 12.10 16.39
C LYS A 209 10.83 12.12 15.86
N LYS A 210 10.64 12.42 14.58
CA LYS A 210 9.33 12.41 13.92
C LYS A 210 9.00 11.06 13.29
N LEU A 211 9.94 10.11 13.26
CA LEU A 211 9.68 8.77 12.75
C LEU A 211 8.76 8.01 13.70
N LYS A 212 7.65 7.50 13.15
CA LYS A 212 6.65 6.69 13.85
C LYS A 212 6.71 5.29 13.28
N ILE A 213 7.57 4.43 13.85
CA ILE A 213 7.68 3.03 13.44
C ILE A 213 7.18 2.16 14.60
N LYS A 214 5.94 1.67 14.48
CA LYS A 214 5.36 0.71 15.44
C LYS A 214 5.79 -0.69 15.04
N ARG A 215 6.49 -1.37 15.94
CA ARG A 215 6.92 -2.76 15.78
C ARG A 215 5.92 -3.69 16.44
N VAL A 216 5.97 -4.96 16.05
CA VAL A 216 5.20 -6.03 16.71
C VAL A 216 6.06 -6.59 17.85
N ASP A 217 5.50 -6.64 19.05
CA ASP A 217 6.19 -7.18 20.22
C ASP A 217 6.41 -8.69 20.07
N LYS A 218 7.48 -9.22 20.69
CA LYS A 218 7.88 -10.63 20.53
C LYS A 218 6.83 -11.63 21.03
N ASP A 219 6.02 -11.22 22.00
CA ASP A 219 5.00 -12.07 22.63
C ASP A 219 3.64 -11.98 21.91
N GLU A 220 3.51 -11.08 20.95
CA GLU A 220 2.27 -10.92 20.19
C GLU A 220 2.04 -12.09 19.23
N LYS A 221 0.81 -12.60 19.22
CA LYS A 221 0.44 -13.69 18.31
C LYS A 221 0.29 -13.14 16.89
N VAL A 222 1.19 -13.53 16.01
CA VAL A 222 1.11 -13.29 14.57
C VAL A 222 0.50 -14.51 13.88
N ILE A 223 -0.64 -14.33 13.21
CA ILE A 223 -1.32 -15.41 12.47
C ILE A 223 -0.90 -15.41 11.00
N SER A 224 -0.99 -16.56 10.35
CA SER A 224 -0.77 -16.65 8.90
C SER A 224 -1.99 -16.18 8.10
N GLN A 225 -1.80 -15.78 6.83
CA GLN A 225 -2.93 -15.57 5.90
C GLN A 225 -3.87 -16.78 5.81
N LYS A 226 -3.33 -18.01 5.90
CA LYS A 226 -4.16 -19.23 5.89
C LYS A 226 -5.08 -19.28 7.12
N GLU A 227 -4.54 -19.04 8.31
CA GLU A 227 -5.34 -18.99 9.55
C GLU A 227 -6.37 -17.84 9.51
N MET A 228 -6.02 -16.70 8.93
CA MET A 228 -6.98 -15.60 8.69
C MET A 228 -8.14 -16.08 7.80
N ASN A 229 -7.85 -16.78 6.70
CA ASN A 229 -8.88 -17.28 5.77
C ASN A 229 -9.82 -18.29 6.45
N GLU A 230 -9.27 -19.18 7.27
CA GLU A 230 -10.05 -20.13 8.09
C GLU A 230 -11.00 -19.39 9.05
N ARG A 231 -10.49 -18.37 9.77
CA ARG A 231 -11.32 -17.54 10.65
C ARG A 231 -12.41 -16.77 9.91
N ILE A 232 -12.13 -16.25 8.72
CA ILE A 232 -13.14 -15.61 7.86
C ILE A 232 -14.23 -16.62 7.51
N ALA A 233 -13.86 -17.83 7.10
CA ALA A 233 -14.82 -18.87 6.74
C ALA A 233 -15.74 -19.25 7.90
N ASP A 234 -15.20 -19.35 9.11
CA ASP A 234 -15.99 -19.69 10.30
C ASP A 234 -16.93 -18.56 10.73
N MET A 235 -16.49 -17.30 10.71
CA MET A 235 -17.37 -16.15 11.00
C MET A 235 -18.57 -16.06 10.06
N MET A 236 -18.41 -16.48 8.80
CA MET A 236 -19.50 -16.42 7.80
C MET A 236 -20.50 -17.55 7.97
N LYS A 237 -20.07 -18.74 8.42
CA LYS A 237 -20.99 -19.83 8.79
C LYS A 237 -21.91 -19.46 9.94
N ASP A 238 -21.45 -18.62 10.87
CA ASP A 238 -22.26 -18.19 12.01
C ASP A 238 -23.23 -17.07 11.62
N TYR A 239 -22.85 -16.20 10.69
CA TYR A 239 -23.72 -15.16 10.14
C TYR A 239 -24.89 -15.74 9.32
N ASP A 240 -24.66 -16.78 8.53
CA ASP A 240 -25.72 -17.43 7.74
C ASP A 240 -26.74 -18.22 8.60
N LYS A 241 -26.43 -18.44 9.89
CA LYS A 241 -27.32 -19.11 10.86
C LYS A 241 -28.15 -18.15 11.71
N SER A 242 -27.82 -16.85 11.71
CA SER A 242 -28.50 -15.79 12.49
C SER A 242 -29.55 -15.06 11.66
#